data_AF-A0A0F9NTS4-F1
#
_entry.id   AF-A0A0F9NTS4-F1
#
_cell.length_a   1.000
_cell.length_b   1.000
_cell.length_c   1.000
_cell.angle_alpha   90.00
_cell.angle_beta   90.00
_cell.angle_gamma   90.00
#
_symmetry.space_group_name_H-M   'P 1'
#
loop_
_entity.id
_entity.type
_entity.pdbx_description
1 polymer ?
#
loop_
_entity_poly.entity_id
_entity_poly.type
_entity_poly.pdbx_seq_one_letter_code
_entity_poly.pdbx_strand_id
1 'polypeptide(L)'
;FRNSLQMLARTHFSHKELNEKNTSDIHEMLHQKEVNWADLEPVWKNGVFISLENEKWETKSDIIFTQDRYAVEQYLEPIED
;
A
#
# COMPACT_ATOMS: atom_id res chain seq x y z
N PHE A 1 2.87 1.77 0.16
CA PHE A 1 2.72 1.83 1.62
C PHE A 1 3.01 3.19 2.30
N ARG A 2 4.08 3.95 1.98
CA ARG A 2 4.47 5.18 2.74
C ARG A 2 3.33 6.18 2.95
N ASN A 3 2.55 6.50 1.92
CA ASN A 3 1.43 7.44 2.02
C ASN A 3 0.32 6.92 2.94
N SER A 4 -0.01 5.64 2.83
CA SER A 4 -1.00 4.97 3.68
C SER A 4 -0.61 5.04 5.16
N LEU A 5 0.64 4.70 5.48
CA LEU A 5 1.18 4.79 6.84
C LEU A 5 1.09 6.22 7.39
N GLN A 6 1.45 7.22 6.59
CA GLN A 6 1.36 8.63 6.96
C GLN A 6 -0.09 9.10 7.17
N MET A 7 -1.03 8.64 6.35
CA MET A 7 -2.45 8.94 6.51
C MET A 7 -2.98 8.38 7.82
N LEU A 8 -2.69 7.10 8.13
CA LEU A 8 -3.05 6.49 9.41
C LEU A 8 -2.40 7.24 10.59
N ALA A 9 -1.12 7.59 10.50
CA ALA A 9 -0.45 8.32 11.56
C ALA A 9 -1.12 9.67 11.88
N ARG A 10 -1.57 10.40 10.86
CA ARG A 10 -2.23 11.71 11.01
C ARG A 10 -3.62 11.63 11.65
N THR A 11 -4.25 10.46 11.72
CA THR A 11 -5.51 10.30 12.49
C THR A 11 -5.25 10.19 13.99
N HIS A 12 -4.02 9.91 14.40
CA HIS A 12 -3.63 9.68 15.80
C HIS A 12 -2.66 10.72 16.36
N PHE A 13 -1.93 11.44 15.50
CA PHE A 13 -0.89 12.39 15.86
C PHE A 13 -1.01 13.69 15.07
N SER A 14 -0.63 14.79 15.71
CA SER A 14 -0.53 16.08 15.04
C SER A 14 0.65 16.13 14.07
N HIS A 15 0.62 17.10 13.15
CA HIS A 15 1.73 17.32 12.23
C HIS A 15 3.07 17.58 12.94
N LYS A 16 3.05 18.26 14.09
CA LYS A 16 4.25 18.56 14.88
C LYS A 16 4.88 17.29 15.47
N GLU A 17 4.05 16.35 15.93
CA GLU A 17 4.53 15.07 16.49
C GLU A 17 5.13 14.15 15.42
N LEU A 18 4.61 14.21 14.20
CA LEU A 18 5.09 13.44 13.05
C LEU A 18 6.26 14.12 12.31
N ASN A 19 6.63 15.35 12.68
CA ASN A 19 7.73 16.05 12.05
C ASN A 19 9.06 15.30 12.27
N GLU A 20 9.84 15.16 11.20
CA GLU A 20 11.13 14.44 11.18
C GLU A 20 11.05 12.95 11.59
N LYS A 21 9.85 12.36 11.65
CA LYS A 21 9.68 10.93 11.94
C LYS A 21 9.83 10.10 10.68
N ASN A 22 10.68 9.07 10.78
CA ASN A 22 10.84 8.09 9.72
C ASN A 22 9.76 7.00 9.80
N THR A 23 9.77 6.07 8.85
CA THR A 23 8.80 4.97 8.78
C THR A 23 8.81 4.08 10.03
N SER A 24 9.98 3.72 10.56
CA SER A 24 10.11 2.89 11.77
C SER A 24 9.54 3.61 12.98
N ASP A 25 9.90 4.88 13.16
CA ASP A 25 9.39 5.69 14.28
C ASP A 25 7.86 5.74 14.28
N ILE A 26 7.25 5.91 13.10
CA ILE A 26 5.79 5.96 12.96
C ILE A 26 5.14 4.62 13.32
N HIS A 27 5.74 3.49 12.92
CA HIS A 27 5.24 2.17 13.32
C HIS A 27 5.30 1.98 14.83
N GLU A 28 6.40 2.36 15.49
CA GLU A 28 6.54 2.29 16.94
C GLU A 28 5.53 3.20 17.65
N MET A 29 5.36 4.44 17.17
CA MET A 29 4.38 5.38 17.70
C MET A 29 2.94 4.85 17.59
N LEU A 30 2.57 4.28 16.44
CA LEU A 30 1.25 3.66 16.26
C LEU A 30 1.07 2.44 17.19
N HIS A 31 2.09 1.60 17.32
CA HIS A 31 2.06 0.43 18.21
C HIS A 31 1.87 0.82 19.68
N GLN A 32 2.44 1.94 20.14
CA GLN A 32 2.19 2.49 21.49
C GLN A 32 0.72 2.88 21.74
N LYS A 33 -0.06 3.11 20.68
CA LYS A 33 -1.51 3.33 20.72
C LYS A 33 -2.32 2.07 20.44
N GLU A 34 -1.69 0.91 20.44
CA GLU A 34 -2.31 -0.39 20.09
C GLU A 34 -2.89 -0.40 18.66
N VAL A 35 -2.31 0.41 17.76
CA VAL A 35 -2.69 0.48 16.34
C VAL A 35 -1.57 -0.11 15.50
N ASN A 36 -1.90 -1.04 14.60
CA ASN A 36 -0.93 -1.66 13.71
C ASN A 36 -1.33 -1.47 12.24
N TRP A 37 -0.46 -0.80 11.47
CA TRP A 37 -0.69 -0.56 10.05
C TRP A 37 -0.80 -1.86 9.24
N ALA A 38 -0.11 -2.94 9.64
CA ALA A 38 -0.15 -4.21 8.93
C ALA A 38 -1.54 -4.88 8.99
N ASP A 39 -2.34 -4.56 10.00
CA ASP A 39 -3.68 -5.14 10.21
C ASP A 39 -4.75 -4.45 9.34
N LEU A 40 -4.41 -3.33 8.68
CA LEU A 40 -5.29 -2.71 7.70
C LEU A 40 -5.59 -3.65 6.53
N GLU A 41 -6.80 -3.54 5.98
CA GLU A 41 -7.14 -4.23 4.74
C GLU A 41 -6.18 -3.82 3.59
N PRO A 42 -5.86 -4.75 2.67
CA PRO A 42 -4.90 -4.50 1.60
C PRO A 42 -5.16 -3.23 0.76
N VAL A 43 -6.44 -2.92 0.49
CA VAL A 43 -6.87 -1.72 -0.23
C VAL A 43 -6.34 -0.43 0.40
N TRP A 44 -6.29 -0.36 1.73
CA TRP A 44 -5.82 0.81 2.45
C TRP A 44 -4.30 0.88 2.48
N LYS A 45 -3.60 -0.24 2.34
CA LYS A 45 -2.14 -0.34 2.42
C LYS A 45 -1.47 0.04 1.10
N ASN A 46 -1.96 -0.52 0.00
CA ASN A 46 -1.31 -0.44 -1.32
C ASN A 46 -2.25 -0.07 -2.48
N GLY A 47 -3.53 0.22 -2.20
CA GLY A 47 -4.52 0.50 -3.24
C GLY A 47 -5.10 -0.77 -3.86
N VAL A 48 -5.62 -0.64 -5.08
CA VAL A 48 -6.17 -1.76 -5.85
C VAL A 48 -5.57 -1.78 -7.26
N PHE A 49 -5.55 -2.96 -7.86
CA PHE A 49 -5.29 -3.15 -9.28
C PHE A 49 -6.59 -3.53 -9.98
N ILE A 50 -6.85 -2.89 -11.12
CA ILE A 50 -8.06 -3.12 -11.92
C ILE A 50 -7.61 -3.59 -13.30
N SER A 51 -8.04 -4.78 -13.70
CA SER A 51 -7.71 -5.42 -14.98
C SER A 51 -8.97 -5.86 -15.71
N LEU A 52 -8.89 -5.94 -17.04
CA LEU A 52 -9.94 -6.51 -17.86
C LEU A 52 -9.65 -7.99 -18.09
N GLU A 53 -10.47 -8.87 -17.49
CA GLU A 53 -10.34 -10.32 -17.57
C GLU A 53 -11.66 -10.90 -18.08
N ASN A 54 -11.63 -11.75 -19.12
CA ASN A 54 -12.81 -12.36 -19.71
C ASN A 54 -13.94 -11.34 -20.04
N GLU A 55 -13.56 -10.21 -20.66
CA GLU A 55 -14.48 -9.11 -21.02
C GLU A 55 -15.16 -8.42 -19.81
N LYS A 56 -14.64 -8.59 -18.60
CA LYS A 56 -15.14 -7.96 -17.36
C LYS A 56 -14.03 -7.26 -16.60
N TRP A 57 -14.36 -6.15 -15.96
CA TRP A 57 -13.44 -5.44 -15.09
C TRP A 57 -13.40 -6.12 -13.72
N GLU A 58 -12.23 -6.62 -13.35
CA GLU A 58 -11.95 -7.26 -12.07
C GLU A 58 -11.11 -6.33 -11.20
N THR A 59 -11.35 -6.34 -9.88
CA THR A 59 -10.61 -5.53 -8.91
C THR A 59 -9.90 -6.43 -7.91
N LYS A 60 -8.58 -6.30 -7.82
CA LYS A 60 -7.71 -7.05 -6.90
C LYS A 60 -7.08 -6.09 -5.89
N SER A 61 -7.31 -6.30 -4.60
CA SER A 61 -6.83 -5.40 -3.54
C SER A 61 -5.58 -5.91 -2.81
N ASP A 62 -5.28 -7.20 -2.93
CA ASP A 62 -4.22 -7.92 -2.21
C ASP A 62 -2.95 -8.16 -3.04
N ILE A 63 -2.89 -7.60 -4.25
CA ILE A 63 -1.78 -7.82 -5.17
C ILE A 63 -0.53 -7.02 -4.78
N ILE A 64 0.61 -7.71 -4.74
CA ILE A 64 1.92 -7.10 -4.47
C ILE A 64 2.81 -7.36 -5.68
N PHE A 65 2.99 -6.35 -6.53
CA PHE A 65 3.70 -6.51 -7.81
C PHE A 65 5.16 -6.97 -7.69
N THR A 66 5.81 -6.73 -6.55
CA THR A 66 7.17 -7.24 -6.33
C THR A 66 7.21 -8.74 -6.00
N GLN A 67 6.09 -9.32 -5.59
CA GLN A 67 5.93 -10.75 -5.33
C GLN A 67 5.26 -11.47 -6.51
N ASP A 68 4.37 -10.78 -7.21
CA ASP A 68 3.72 -11.25 -8.45
C ASP A 68 3.90 -10.19 -9.54
N ARG A 69 5.02 -10.32 -10.28
CA ARG A 69 5.34 -9.41 -11.39
C ARG A 69 4.49 -9.69 -12.63
N TYR A 70 4.06 -10.95 -12.81
CA TYR A 70 3.26 -11.39 -13.95
C TYR A 70 1.92 -10.64 -14.02
N ALA A 71 1.38 -10.24 -12.87
CA ALA A 71 0.24 -9.34 -12.74
C ALA A 71 0.27 -8.13 -13.68
N VAL A 72 1.45 -7.55 -13.92
CA VAL A 72 1.65 -6.40 -14.81
C VAL A 72 2.34 -6.82 -16.10
N GLU A 73 3.34 -7.70 -16.03
CA GLU A 73 4.19 -8.07 -17.17
C GLU A 73 3.42 -8.72 -18.31
N GLN A 74 2.30 -9.40 -18.04
CA GLN A 74 1.45 -9.97 -19.09
C GLN A 74 0.84 -8.92 -20.06
N TYR A 75 0.82 -7.65 -19.66
CA TYR A 75 0.30 -6.53 -20.46
C TYR A 75 1.39 -5.70 -21.12
N LEU A 76 2.67 -6.02 -20.88
CA LEU A 76 3.78 -5.33 -21.51
C LEU A 76 4.04 -5.94 -22.88
N GLU A 77 4.22 -5.09 -23.90
CA GLU A 77 4.72 -5.55 -25.19
C GLU A 77 6.15 -6.09 -25.03
N PRO A 78 6.53 -7.17 -25.74
CA PRO A 78 7.91 -7.61 -25.75
C PRO A 78 8.79 -6.48 -26.28
N ILE A 79 9.87 -6.17 -25.55
CA ILE A 79 10.88 -5.23 -26.02
C ILE A 79 11.55 -5.89 -27.24
N GLU A 80 11.38 -5.33 -28.43
CA GLU A 80 12.15 -5.74 -29.61
C GLU A 80 13.64 -5.39 -29.38
N ASP A 81 14.53 -6.37 -29.61
CA ASP A 81 15.99 -6.27 -29.45
C ASP A 81 16.64 -5.28 -30.45
#